data_AF-A0A9D1PG51-F1
#
_entry.id   AF-A0A9D1PG51-F1
#
_cell.length_a   1.000
_cell.length_b   1.000
_cell.length_c   1.000
_cell.angle_alpha   90.00
_cell.angle_beta   90.00
_cell.angle_gamma   90.00
#
_symmetry.space_group_name_H-M   'P 1'
#
loop_
_entity.id
_entity.type
_entity.pdbx_description
1 polymer ?
#
loop_
_entity_poly.entity_id
_entity_poly.type
_entity_poly.pdbx_seq_one_letter_code
_entity_poly.pdbx_strand_id
1 'polypeptide(L)'
;MIQLFSERCTSKTLREYAEFVERVRKYAKTMALEEAVERAVTECIAEGILRDFLEKNRAEVIKVCLYEYNQEEHMKFVREEGIEKGNLTAIRNLMKNMNWSVVEAMKAIGIPEEKWQEYEKKLNESQE
;
A
#
# COMPACT_ATOMS: atom_id res chain seq x y z
N MET A 1 -6.57 7.00 -6.18
CA MET A 1 -7.61 8.01 -6.47
C MET A 1 -8.94 7.48 -5.91
N ILE A 2 -9.10 7.49 -4.58
CA ILE A 2 -10.35 7.08 -3.88
C ILE A 2 -10.74 8.13 -2.80
N GLN A 3 -10.03 9.26 -2.75
CA GLN A 3 -10.51 10.44 -2.04
C GLN A 3 -11.24 11.32 -3.05
N LEU A 4 -12.55 11.20 -3.10
CA LEU A 4 -13.52 12.28 -3.28
C LEU A 4 -14.87 11.67 -3.70
N PHE A 5 -15.61 11.13 -2.76
CA PHE A 5 -17.08 11.15 -2.83
C PHE A 5 -17.65 11.17 -1.41
N SER A 6 -17.22 12.19 -0.65
CA SER A 6 -17.80 12.53 0.66
C SER A 6 -19.07 13.38 0.54
N GLU A 7 -19.59 13.60 -0.66
CA GLU A 7 -20.77 14.45 -0.84
C GLU A 7 -21.89 13.69 -1.53
N ARG A 8 -22.78 13.18 -0.66
CA ARG A 8 -24.21 13.06 -0.89
C ARG A 8 -24.65 11.97 -1.87
N CYS A 9 -24.63 10.72 -1.43
CA CYS A 9 -25.47 9.68 -2.05
C CYS A 9 -25.98 8.69 -1.00
N THR A 10 -27.23 8.88 -0.57
CA THR A 10 -28.05 7.93 0.18
C THR A 10 -28.61 6.82 -0.73
N SER A 11 -27.81 6.34 -1.70
CA SER A 11 -28.23 5.30 -2.63
C SER A 11 -27.92 3.93 -2.04
N LYS A 12 -28.92 3.04 -2.00
CA LYS A 12 -28.81 1.65 -1.54
C LYS A 12 -27.57 0.95 -2.13
N THR A 13 -27.26 1.23 -3.40
CA THR A 13 -26.12 0.67 -4.14
C THR A 13 -24.75 1.09 -3.56
N LEU A 14 -24.59 2.33 -3.10
CA LEU A 14 -23.32 2.78 -2.52
C LEU A 14 -23.07 2.18 -1.15
N ARG A 15 -24.14 1.97 -0.37
CA ARG A 15 -24.06 1.25 0.91
C ARG A 15 -23.65 -0.21 0.69
N GLU A 16 -24.25 -0.87 -0.30
CA GLU A 16 -23.88 -2.24 -0.70
C GLU A 16 -22.45 -2.33 -1.25
N TYR A 17 -22.00 -1.30 -1.96
CA TYR A 17 -20.62 -1.23 -2.45
C TYR A 17 -19.62 -1.08 -1.29
N ALA A 18 -19.91 -0.20 -0.33
CA ALA A 18 -19.09 -0.04 0.87
C ALA A 18 -18.96 -1.35 1.66
N GLU A 19 -20.08 -2.06 1.82
CA GLU A 19 -20.13 -3.39 2.47
C GLU A 19 -19.26 -4.41 1.72
N PHE A 20 -19.35 -4.48 0.39
CA PHE A 20 -18.50 -5.34 -0.43
C PHE A 20 -17.01 -5.03 -0.23
N VAL A 21 -16.62 -3.75 -0.31
CA VAL A 21 -15.22 -3.32 -0.14
C VAL A 21 -14.70 -3.64 1.26
N GLU A 22 -15.52 -3.48 2.30
CA GLU A 22 -15.15 -3.81 3.67
C GLU A 22 -14.88 -5.31 3.83
N ARG A 23 -15.69 -6.17 3.22
CA ARG A 23 -15.48 -7.63 3.24
C ARG A 23 -14.21 -8.06 2.52
N VAL A 24 -13.95 -7.50 1.33
CA VAL A 24 -12.70 -7.75 0.60
C VAL A 24 -11.49 -7.38 1.47
N ARG A 25 -11.51 -6.19 2.09
CA ARG A 25 -10.44 -5.74 3.00
C ARG A 25 -10.28 -6.62 4.23
N LYS A 26 -11.39 -7.13 4.79
CA LYS A 26 -11.35 -8.04 5.95
C LYS A 26 -10.67 -9.36 5.59
N TYR A 27 -11.02 -9.94 4.44
CA TYR A 27 -10.45 -11.22 4.01
C TYR A 27 -9.00 -11.10 3.55
N ALA A 28 -8.66 -10.02 2.83
CA ALA A 28 -7.29 -9.77 2.36
C ALA A 28 -6.26 -9.64 3.50
N LYS A 29 -6.68 -9.42 4.76
CA LYS A 29 -5.79 -9.45 5.93
C LYS A 29 -5.34 -10.85 6.33
N THR A 30 -6.06 -11.89 5.90
CA THR A 30 -5.89 -13.27 6.37
C THR A 30 -5.67 -14.28 5.25
N MET A 31 -5.96 -13.93 3.99
CA MET A 31 -5.81 -14.79 2.81
C MET A 31 -5.34 -13.99 1.59
N ALA A 32 -4.98 -14.68 0.51
CA ALA A 32 -4.56 -14.04 -0.72
C ALA A 32 -5.66 -13.12 -1.27
N LEU A 33 -5.28 -11.99 -1.88
CA LEU A 33 -6.24 -11.01 -2.39
C LEU A 33 -7.22 -11.62 -3.40
N GLU A 34 -6.76 -12.53 -4.26
CA GLU A 34 -7.61 -13.23 -5.22
C GLU A 34 -8.72 -14.02 -4.54
N GLU A 35 -8.35 -14.84 -3.55
CA GLU A 35 -9.28 -15.63 -2.74
C GLU A 35 -10.22 -14.74 -1.92
N ALA A 36 -9.69 -13.65 -1.37
CA ALA A 36 -10.46 -12.67 -0.60
C ALA A 36 -11.54 -12.01 -1.44
N VAL A 37 -11.21 -11.63 -2.67
CA VAL A 37 -12.16 -11.01 -3.61
C VAL A 37 -13.17 -12.04 -4.08
N GLU A 38 -12.74 -13.23 -4.47
CA GLU A 38 -13.64 -14.30 -4.94
C GLU A 38 -14.66 -14.71 -3.87
N ARG A 39 -14.19 -14.84 -2.62
CA ARG A 39 -15.05 -15.13 -1.47
C ARG A 39 -16.03 -13.99 -1.19
N ALA A 40 -15.56 -12.75 -1.17
CA ALA A 40 -16.42 -11.59 -0.95
C ALA A 40 -17.50 -11.46 -2.03
N VAL A 41 -17.16 -11.70 -3.30
CA VAL A 41 -18.13 -11.68 -4.41
C VAL A 41 -19.20 -12.76 -4.22
N THR A 42 -18.79 -13.97 -3.86
CA THR A 42 -19.70 -15.10 -3.67
C THR A 42 -20.67 -14.84 -2.51
N GLU A 43 -20.17 -14.38 -1.37
CA GLU A 43 -20.99 -14.08 -0.20
C GLU A 43 -21.93 -12.88 -0.46
N CYS A 44 -21.45 -11.82 -1.13
CA CYS A 44 -22.27 -10.66 -1.46
C CYS A 44 -23.42 -11.00 -2.43
N ILE A 45 -23.17 -11.84 -3.44
CA ILE A 45 -24.23 -12.33 -4.35
C ILE A 45 -25.28 -13.12 -3.57
N ALA A 46 -24.85 -14.02 -2.68
CA ALA A 46 -25.73 -14.85 -1.86
C ALA A 46 -26.61 -14.01 -0.92
N GLU A 47 -26.07 -12.93 -0.36
CA GLU A 47 -26.77 -12.03 0.56
C GLU A 47 -27.57 -10.91 -0.15
N GLY A 48 -27.55 -10.88 -1.50
CA GLY A 48 -28.27 -9.87 -2.28
C GLY A 48 -27.60 -8.49 -2.29
N ILE A 49 -26.34 -8.40 -1.86
CA ILE A 49 -25.53 -7.19 -1.82
C ILE A 49 -24.89 -6.99 -3.19
N LEU A 50 -25.23 -5.89 -3.88
CA LEU A 50 -24.67 -5.58 -5.20
C LEU A 50 -24.88 -6.71 -6.24
N ARG A 51 -25.88 -7.58 -6.01
CA ARG A 51 -26.04 -8.87 -6.68
C ARG A 51 -26.05 -8.75 -8.20
N ASP A 52 -26.93 -7.93 -8.75
CA ASP A 52 -27.07 -7.77 -10.20
C ASP A 52 -25.79 -7.25 -10.88
N PHE A 53 -24.99 -6.46 -10.15
CA PHE A 53 -23.73 -5.92 -10.63
C PHE A 53 -22.61 -6.98 -10.58
N LEU A 54 -22.50 -7.70 -9.45
CA LEU A 54 -21.48 -8.72 -9.24
C LEU A 54 -21.72 -9.97 -10.10
N GLU A 55 -22.98 -10.38 -10.30
CA GLU A 55 -23.32 -11.49 -11.20
C GLU A 55 -22.91 -11.18 -12.65
N LYS A 56 -23.11 -9.93 -13.11
CA LYS A 56 -22.77 -9.52 -14.49
C LYS A 56 -21.28 -9.24 -14.68
N ASN A 57 -20.59 -8.73 -13.66
CA ASN A 57 -19.23 -8.21 -13.78
C ASN A 57 -18.19 -8.99 -12.95
N ARG A 58 -18.49 -10.21 -12.49
CA ARG A 58 -17.62 -11.01 -11.61
C ARG A 58 -16.15 -11.02 -12.04
N ALA A 59 -15.88 -11.38 -13.29
CA ALA A 59 -14.52 -11.48 -13.81
C ALA A 59 -13.79 -10.12 -13.85
N GLU A 60 -14.51 -9.06 -14.20
CA GLU A 60 -13.95 -7.71 -14.28
C GLU A 60 -13.67 -7.15 -12.87
N VAL A 61 -14.58 -7.37 -11.91
CA VAL A 61 -14.40 -6.97 -10.52
C VAL A 61 -13.19 -7.66 -9.89
N ILE A 62 -13.02 -8.97 -10.12
CA ILE A 62 -11.84 -9.71 -9.64
C ILE A 62 -10.56 -9.11 -10.24
N LYS A 63 -10.54 -8.90 -11.56
CA LYS A 63 -9.37 -8.37 -12.27
C LYS A 63 -9.02 -6.95 -11.83
N VAL A 64 -10.00 -6.06 -11.70
CA VAL A 64 -9.81 -4.67 -11.27
C VAL A 64 -9.31 -4.64 -9.83
N CYS A 65 -9.92 -5.39 -8.92
CA CYS A 65 -9.48 -5.44 -7.52
C CYS A 65 -8.06 -6.00 -7.37
N LEU A 66 -7.69 -7.04 -8.13
CA LEU A 66 -6.33 -7.58 -8.15
C LEU A 66 -5.30 -6.56 -8.63
N TYR A 67 -5.65 -5.79 -9.66
CA TYR A 67 -4.74 -4.81 -10.26
C TYR A 67 -4.61 -3.54 -9.41
N GLU A 68 -5.72 -2.96 -8.96
CA GLU A 68 -5.73 -1.71 -8.18
C GLU A 68 -5.09 -1.88 -6.80
N TYR A 69 -5.36 -2.99 -6.11
CA TYR A 69 -4.75 -3.24 -4.80
C TYR A 69 -3.23 -3.45 -4.90
N ASN A 70 -2.77 -4.16 -5.93
CA ASN A 70 -1.34 -4.30 -6.22
C ASN A 70 -0.71 -2.94 -6.51
N GLN A 71 -1.39 -2.04 -7.24
CA GLN A 71 -0.90 -0.67 -7.45
C GLN A 71 -0.76 0.14 -6.16
N GLU A 72 -1.69 0.02 -5.20
CA GLU A 72 -1.58 0.76 -3.93
C GLU A 72 -0.38 0.29 -3.09
N GLU A 73 -0.15 -1.02 -2.97
CA GLU A 73 1.04 -1.54 -2.30
C GLU A 73 2.32 -1.18 -3.07
N HIS A 74 2.30 -1.29 -4.39
CA HIS A 74 3.42 -0.90 -5.24
C HIS A 74 3.77 0.59 -5.09
N MET A 75 2.78 1.48 -5.04
CA MET A 75 3.00 2.92 -4.82
C MET A 75 3.54 3.23 -3.43
N LYS A 76 3.09 2.50 -2.39
CA LYS A 76 3.62 2.64 -1.04
C LYS A 76 5.09 2.18 -0.99
N PHE A 77 5.40 1.05 -1.59
CA PHE A 77 6.75 0.52 -1.69
C PHE A 77 7.69 1.48 -2.44
N VAL A 78 7.28 1.99 -3.61
CA VAL A 78 8.06 2.96 -4.40
C VAL A 78 8.31 4.25 -3.62
N ARG A 79 7.32 4.71 -2.83
CA ARG A 79 7.49 5.88 -1.96
C ARG A 79 8.49 5.62 -0.84
N GLU A 80 8.42 4.47 -0.19
CA GLU A 80 9.34 4.08 0.89
C GLU A 80 10.77 3.91 0.35
N GLU A 81 10.95 3.24 -0.80
CA GLU A 81 12.24 3.14 -1.49
C GLU A 81 12.80 4.50 -1.92
N GLY A 82 11.93 5.40 -2.40
CA GLY A 82 12.33 6.75 -2.80
C GLY A 82 12.83 7.59 -1.63
N ILE A 83 12.14 7.53 -0.49
CA ILE A 83 12.55 8.18 0.76
C ILE A 83 13.88 7.60 1.24
N GLU A 84 14.01 6.28 1.23
CA GLU A 84 15.24 5.60 1.64
C GLU A 84 16.44 5.98 0.76
N LYS A 85 16.29 5.93 -0.57
CA LYS A 85 17.35 6.36 -1.50
C LYS A 85 17.74 7.82 -1.29
N GLY A 86 16.77 8.70 -1.03
CA GLY A 86 17.02 10.09 -0.67
C GLY A 86 17.85 10.23 0.60
N ASN A 87 17.47 9.51 1.65
CA ASN A 87 18.17 9.49 2.93
C ASN A 87 19.61 8.96 2.79
N LEU A 88 19.82 7.84 2.09
CA LEU A 88 21.15 7.29 1.83
C LEU A 88 22.05 8.29 1.07
N THR A 89 21.47 9.00 0.10
CA THR A 89 22.17 10.04 -0.65
C THR A 89 22.53 11.22 0.24
N ALA A 90 21.62 11.66 1.11
CA ALA A 90 21.88 12.70 2.09
C ALA A 90 22.99 12.32 3.06
N ILE A 91 22.98 11.09 3.60
CA ILE A 91 24.03 10.59 4.49
C ILE A 91 25.39 10.61 3.77
N ARG A 92 25.49 10.06 2.55
CA ARG A 92 26.75 10.10 1.79
C ARG A 92 27.25 11.53 1.55
N ASN A 93 26.36 12.46 1.23
CA ASN A 93 26.74 13.86 1.01
C ASN A 93 27.24 14.52 2.29
N LEU A 94 26.61 14.26 3.44
CA LEU A 94 27.07 14.76 4.74
C LEU A 94 28.44 14.17 5.11
N MET A 95 28.63 12.87 4.92
CA MET A 95 29.92 12.23 5.15
C MET A 95 31.01 12.81 4.25
N LYS A 96 30.72 13.01 2.95
CA LYS A 96 31.72 13.48 1.98
C LYS A 96 32.06 14.97 2.12
N ASN A 97 31.05 15.82 2.37
CA ASN A 97 31.23 17.27 2.33
C ASN A 97 31.52 17.88 3.71
N MET A 98 30.98 17.27 4.77
CA MET A 98 31.11 17.77 6.15
C MET A 98 32.03 16.88 7.00
N ASN A 99 32.52 15.76 6.45
CA ASN A 99 33.37 14.79 7.13
C ASN A 99 32.72 14.20 8.41
N TRP A 100 31.39 14.11 8.41
CA TRP A 100 30.61 13.56 9.52
C TRP A 100 30.66 12.04 9.53
N SER A 101 30.55 11.47 10.73
CA SER A 101 30.31 10.04 10.88
C SER A 101 28.91 9.66 10.39
N VAL A 102 28.74 8.37 10.05
CA VAL A 102 27.45 7.80 9.61
C VAL A 102 26.35 8.11 10.63
N VAL A 103 26.65 7.95 11.92
CA VAL A 103 25.71 8.17 13.03
C VAL A 103 25.32 9.64 13.15
N GLU A 104 26.27 10.58 13.05
CA GLU A 104 25.97 12.02 13.07
C GLU A 104 25.09 12.43 11.89
N ALA A 105 25.38 11.90 10.70
CA ALA A 105 24.57 12.15 9.52
C ALA A 105 23.15 11.61 9.66
N MET A 106 22.97 10.37 10.15
CA MET A 106 21.66 9.75 10.42
C MET A 106 20.85 10.53 11.45
N LYS A 107 21.50 10.95 12.54
CA LYS A 107 20.87 11.74 13.60
C LYS A 107 20.42 13.11 13.08
N ALA A 108 21.23 13.76 12.26
CA ALA A 108 20.92 15.09 11.72
C ALA A 108 19.72 15.09 10.76
N ILE A 109 19.54 14.03 9.98
CA ILE A 109 18.39 13.87 9.07
C ILE A 109 17.18 13.19 9.73
N GLY A 110 17.28 12.84 11.01
CA GLY A 110 16.17 12.33 11.81
C GLY A 110 15.79 10.88 11.52
N ILE A 111 16.74 10.02 11.11
CA ILE A 111 16.46 8.58 10.97
C ILE A 111 16.29 7.96 12.37
N PRO A 112 15.20 7.22 12.62
CA PRO A 112 15.00 6.49 13.87
C PRO A 112 16.14 5.52 14.18
N GLU A 113 16.54 5.43 15.44
CA GLU A 113 17.68 4.61 15.88
C GLU A 113 17.50 3.12 15.52
N GLU A 114 16.24 2.63 15.49
CA GLU A 114 15.95 1.24 15.13
C GLU A 114 16.36 0.89 13.69
N LYS A 115 16.50 1.89 12.82
CA LYS A 115 16.86 1.70 11.41
C LYS A 115 18.35 1.92 11.11
N TRP A 116 19.16 2.32 12.08
CA TRP A 116 20.56 2.68 11.82
C TRP A 116 21.38 1.51 11.25
N GLN A 117 21.20 0.30 11.80
CA GLN A 117 21.90 -0.89 11.31
C GLN A 117 21.54 -1.23 9.86
N GLU A 118 20.27 -1.05 9.47
CA GLU A 118 19.80 -1.28 8.12
C GLU A 118 20.48 -0.32 7.13
N TYR A 119 20.50 0.96 7.46
CA TYR A 119 21.12 1.97 6.60
C TYR A 119 22.65 1.84 6.55
N GLU A 120 23.29 1.46 7.66
CA GLU A 120 24.74 1.22 7.70
C GLU A 120 25.13 0.04 6.80
N LYS A 121 24.36 -1.05 6.83
CA LYS A 121 24.54 -2.18 5.90
C LYS A 121 24.41 -1.75 4.44
N LYS A 122 23.36 -0.99 4.11
CA LYS A 122 23.09 -0.49 2.75
C LYS A 122 24.16 0.49 2.25
N LEU A 123 24.73 1.30 3.12
CA LEU A 123 25.83 2.21 2.77
C LEU A 123 27.11 1.44 2.43
N ASN A 124 27.40 0.35 3.14
CA ASN A 124 28.56 -0.50 2.90
C ASN A 124 28.40 -1.38 1.64
N GLU A 125 27.19 -1.86 1.36
CA GLU A 125 26.87 -2.63 0.14
C GLU A 125 26.95 -1.78 -1.15
N SER A 126 26.83 -0.44 -1.05
CA SER A 126 26.93 0.47 -2.19
C SER A 126 28.38 0.75 -2.65
N GLN A 127 29.38 0.16 -1.98
CA GLN A 127 30.81 0.39 -2.24
C GLN A 127 31.53 -0.80 -2.93
N GLU A 128 30.84 -1.91 -3.22
CA GLU A 128 31.29 -2.98 -4.14
C GLU A 128 30.74 -2.76 -5.56
#